data_AF-A0A034WEW5-F1
#
_entry.id   AF-A0A034WEW5-F1
#
_cell.length_a   1.000
_cell.length_b   1.000
_cell.length_c   1.000
_cell.angle_alpha   90.00
_cell.angle_beta   90.00
_cell.angle_gamma   90.00
#
_symmetry.space_group_name_H-M   'P 1'
#
loop_
_entity.id
_entity.type
_entity.pdbx_description
1 polymer ?
#
loop_
_entity_poly.entity_id
_entity_poly.type
_entity_poly.pdbx_seq_one_letter_code
_entity_poly.pdbx_strand_id
1 'polypeptide(L)'
;MANITSRVFAAMQNLDIAALSTYPSHEIRPVLPSLVRMSLLSPLDNTESSMESRKQILAVLIGIEVVNSIVSYLQVNYHELEQELKKELQARQKSVYFEGQQHEFGLQTGIALGFERADVTRKVRVVLSEIFNIQWQLSDQKTFLQSEILDDGIYLEEVVDILCIALAELPSLLNILELADALVHVQNGQRIICALVANFPDCYRDVVTHIILNCDEESNEGKLKLSLLMALNEMNPSQALPTRSICVEILKVPSFMLKLCLKFPEDLVAFLTGMLLGNDQNVRTWFAIYIRSSQKRKSDALNLVRVELLQQLQKNIQKSLNPGNGEDYTVQGVVLMRLYCALRGIAGLKFNDDEVNMLTQLVTSRPQPTQSGLRFVSLALCMLIACPSLVSTTALENKSVEWLQWLIKEDKFFGRKSDTSASLGEMLLLLAIHFHSNQITAISELVCSTLAMKIPIRPNSTNRIKQVFTQDLFTEQVVASHAVRVPVTPNLNANISGYLSVHCIHQLLKSRAFLKHKVPIKLWIYKQICNSVRPVHPVMPALIEVYVNSLIVPNPLGKVNVDHMHKPFSETEILHI
;
A
#
# COMPACT_ATOMS: atom_id res chain seq x y z
N MET A 1 -10.08 -35.33 -4.78
CA MET A 1 -10.55 -33.99 -5.18
C MET A 1 -9.42 -33.13 -5.74
N ALA A 2 -9.51 -32.78 -7.02
CA ALA A 2 -8.58 -31.86 -7.69
C ALA A 2 -8.86 -30.39 -7.33
N ASN A 3 -7.84 -29.54 -7.41
CA ASN A 3 -8.01 -28.09 -7.27
C ASN A 3 -8.77 -27.53 -8.47
N ILE A 4 -9.64 -26.56 -8.23
CA ILE A 4 -10.48 -25.95 -9.26
C ILE A 4 -9.64 -24.96 -10.05
N THR A 5 -9.59 -25.14 -11.37
CA THR A 5 -8.84 -24.26 -12.25
C THR A 5 -9.62 -22.98 -12.54
N SER A 6 -8.91 -21.88 -12.75
CA SER A 6 -9.54 -20.57 -13.01
C SER A 6 -10.39 -20.55 -14.27
N ARG A 7 -10.01 -21.35 -15.28
CA ARG A 7 -10.77 -21.53 -16.52
C ARG A 7 -12.11 -22.22 -16.31
N VAL A 8 -12.21 -23.18 -15.38
CA VAL A 8 -13.46 -23.88 -15.06
C VAL A 8 -14.38 -22.93 -14.31
N PHE A 9 -13.87 -22.19 -13.33
CA PHE A 9 -14.66 -21.21 -12.60
C PHE A 9 -15.20 -20.10 -13.54
N ALA A 10 -14.35 -19.56 -14.42
CA ALA A 10 -14.77 -18.54 -15.38
C ALA A 10 -15.81 -19.06 -16.37
N ALA A 11 -15.68 -20.31 -16.84
CA ALA A 11 -16.66 -20.92 -17.72
C ALA A 11 -18.01 -21.16 -17.02
N MET A 12 -18.00 -21.58 -15.75
CA MET A 12 -19.22 -21.68 -14.94
C MET A 12 -19.86 -20.31 -14.67
N GLN A 13 -19.06 -19.29 -14.34
CA GLN A 13 -19.55 -17.93 -14.08
C GLN A 13 -20.21 -17.29 -15.31
N ASN A 14 -19.66 -17.53 -16.50
CA ASN A 14 -20.17 -16.98 -17.75
C ASN A 14 -21.15 -17.92 -18.49
N LEU A 15 -21.43 -19.11 -17.93
CA LEU A 15 -22.21 -20.17 -18.55
C LEU A 15 -21.68 -20.59 -19.95
N ASP A 16 -20.36 -20.61 -20.13
CA ASP A 16 -19.70 -21.03 -21.38
C ASP A 16 -19.57 -22.56 -21.44
N ILE A 17 -20.66 -23.21 -21.83
CA ILE A 17 -20.79 -24.66 -21.89
C ILE A 17 -19.94 -25.26 -23.03
N ALA A 18 -19.71 -24.50 -24.10
CA ALA A 18 -18.87 -24.93 -25.21
C ALA A 18 -17.42 -25.13 -24.75
N ALA A 19 -16.87 -24.18 -23.98
CA ALA A 19 -15.55 -24.33 -23.38
C ALA A 19 -15.48 -25.53 -22.41
N LEU A 20 -16.49 -25.70 -21.54
CA LEU A 20 -16.55 -26.82 -20.59
C LEU A 20 -16.50 -28.18 -21.30
N SER A 21 -17.10 -28.32 -22.48
CA SER A 21 -17.10 -29.58 -23.23
C SER A 21 -15.72 -30.03 -23.73
N THR A 22 -14.77 -29.10 -23.83
CA THR A 22 -13.39 -29.38 -24.27
C THR A 22 -12.45 -29.75 -23.12
N TYR A 23 -12.90 -29.58 -21.89
CA TYR A 23 -12.08 -29.79 -20.70
C TYR A 23 -12.07 -31.26 -20.27
N PRO A 24 -10.99 -31.73 -19.63
CA PRO A 24 -10.91 -33.12 -19.20
C PRO A 24 -11.86 -33.40 -18.01
N SER A 25 -12.40 -34.62 -17.94
CA SER A 25 -13.44 -34.99 -16.95
C SER A 25 -13.03 -34.77 -15.50
N HIS A 26 -11.74 -34.84 -15.18
CA HIS A 26 -11.23 -34.59 -13.81
C HIS A 26 -11.32 -33.12 -13.39
N GLU A 27 -11.27 -32.17 -14.34
CA GLU A 27 -11.43 -30.74 -14.04
C GLU A 27 -12.89 -30.34 -13.92
N ILE A 28 -13.78 -31.04 -14.61
CA ILE A 28 -15.23 -30.80 -14.55
C ILE A 28 -15.84 -31.44 -13.29
N ARG A 29 -15.22 -32.49 -12.74
CA ARG A 29 -15.69 -33.25 -11.57
C ARG A 29 -16.23 -32.38 -10.41
N PRO A 30 -15.57 -31.29 -9.98
CA PRO A 30 -16.04 -30.48 -8.86
C PRO A 30 -17.32 -29.69 -9.16
N VAL A 31 -17.61 -29.38 -10.42
CA VAL A 31 -18.76 -28.56 -10.84
C VAL A 31 -19.93 -29.39 -11.38
N LEU A 32 -19.81 -30.72 -11.41
CA LEU A 32 -20.86 -31.62 -11.87
C LEU A 32 -22.21 -31.44 -11.14
N PRO A 33 -22.28 -31.23 -9.80
CA PRO A 33 -23.57 -31.08 -9.11
C PRO A 33 -24.44 -29.96 -9.68
N SER A 34 -23.84 -28.79 -9.93
CA SER A 34 -24.55 -27.65 -10.53
C SER A 34 -24.98 -27.94 -11.97
N LEU A 35 -24.11 -28.54 -12.80
CA LEU A 35 -24.44 -28.91 -14.19
C LEU A 35 -25.58 -29.91 -14.28
N VAL A 36 -25.58 -30.94 -13.42
CA VAL A 36 -26.66 -31.93 -13.34
C VAL A 36 -27.96 -31.26 -12.92
N ARG A 37 -27.93 -30.39 -11.91
CA ARG A 37 -29.11 -29.63 -11.47
C ARG A 37 -29.66 -28.72 -12.58
N MET A 38 -28.79 -27.99 -13.29
CA MET A 38 -29.17 -27.16 -14.44
C MET A 38 -29.79 -27.98 -15.58
N SER A 39 -29.37 -29.23 -15.77
CA SER A 39 -29.91 -30.11 -16.82
C SER A 39 -31.28 -30.73 -16.47
N LEU A 40 -31.57 -30.90 -15.19
CA LEU A 40 -32.78 -31.58 -14.68
C LEU A 40 -33.90 -30.61 -14.30
N LEU A 41 -33.56 -29.43 -13.78
CA LEU A 41 -34.55 -28.39 -13.52
C LEU A 41 -35.14 -27.90 -14.85
N SER A 42 -36.46 -27.70 -14.88
CA SER A 42 -37.14 -27.08 -16.02
C SER A 42 -36.56 -25.68 -16.26
N PRO A 43 -36.13 -25.35 -17.49
CA PRO A 43 -35.58 -24.01 -17.74
C PRO A 43 -36.64 -22.96 -17.43
N LEU A 44 -36.24 -21.91 -16.70
CA LEU A 44 -37.11 -20.77 -16.40
C LEU A 44 -37.54 -20.05 -17.69
N ASP A 45 -36.70 -20.13 -18.73
CA ASP A 45 -36.92 -19.55 -20.06
C ASP A 45 -36.83 -20.61 -21.17
N ASN A 46 -37.93 -20.81 -21.92
CA ASN A 46 -38.02 -21.70 -23.09
C ASN A 46 -37.39 -21.06 -24.35
N THR A 47 -36.22 -20.44 -24.24
CA THR A 47 -35.50 -19.87 -25.39
C THR A 47 -34.76 -20.97 -26.17
N GLU A 48 -34.60 -20.78 -27.49
CA GLU A 48 -33.83 -21.72 -28.33
C GLU A 48 -32.39 -21.90 -27.83
N SER A 49 -31.78 -20.82 -27.34
CA SER A 49 -30.45 -20.84 -26.72
C SER A 49 -30.40 -21.69 -25.44
N SER A 50 -31.41 -21.63 -24.58
CA SER A 50 -31.51 -22.44 -23.35
C SER A 50 -31.64 -23.93 -23.66
N MET A 51 -32.40 -24.29 -24.69
CA MET A 51 -32.52 -25.67 -25.16
C MET A 51 -31.22 -26.21 -25.78
N GLU A 52 -30.47 -25.37 -26.50
CA GLU A 52 -29.17 -25.74 -27.07
C GLU A 52 -28.10 -25.90 -25.99
N SER A 53 -28.02 -24.97 -25.04
CA SER A 53 -27.19 -25.08 -23.83
C SER A 53 -27.47 -26.36 -23.05
N ARG A 54 -28.74 -26.73 -22.87
CA ARG A 54 -29.12 -27.99 -22.19
C ARG A 54 -28.63 -29.23 -22.92
N LYS A 55 -28.73 -29.27 -24.26
CA LYS A 55 -28.20 -30.38 -25.07
C LYS A 55 -26.69 -30.50 -24.94
N GLN A 56 -25.98 -29.37 -24.93
CA GLN A 56 -24.53 -29.35 -24.74
C GLN A 56 -24.14 -29.81 -23.33
N ILE A 57 -24.84 -29.37 -22.28
CA ILE A 57 -24.62 -29.87 -20.91
C ILE A 57 -24.82 -31.38 -20.84
N LEU A 58 -25.91 -31.90 -21.40
CA LEU A 58 -26.16 -33.35 -21.43
C LEU A 58 -25.05 -34.10 -22.18
N ALA A 59 -24.53 -33.55 -23.29
CA ALA A 59 -23.40 -34.13 -23.99
C ALA A 59 -22.13 -34.22 -23.13
N VAL A 60 -21.87 -33.23 -22.26
CA VAL A 60 -20.76 -33.26 -21.29
C VAL A 60 -20.97 -34.28 -20.17
N LEU A 61 -22.22 -34.51 -19.77
CA LEU A 61 -22.57 -35.44 -18.69
C LEU A 61 -22.62 -36.91 -19.14
N ILE A 62 -22.82 -37.17 -20.44
CA ILE A 62 -22.89 -38.53 -21.00
C ILE A 62 -21.54 -39.24 -20.82
N GLY A 63 -21.58 -40.44 -20.21
CA GLY A 63 -20.40 -41.29 -20.01
C GLY A 63 -19.68 -41.09 -18.67
N ILE A 64 -20.16 -40.19 -17.81
CA ILE A 64 -19.63 -40.00 -16.44
C ILE A 64 -20.52 -40.78 -15.46
N GLU A 65 -20.01 -41.88 -14.91
CA GLU A 65 -20.78 -42.77 -14.01
C GLU A 65 -21.28 -42.05 -12.74
N VAL A 66 -20.49 -41.12 -12.21
CA VAL A 66 -20.79 -40.36 -10.98
C VAL A 66 -22.05 -39.50 -11.12
N VAL A 67 -22.43 -39.11 -12.35
CA VAL A 67 -23.65 -38.34 -12.60
C VAL A 67 -24.88 -39.09 -12.10
N ASN A 68 -24.94 -40.42 -12.27
CA ASN A 68 -26.06 -41.22 -11.79
C ASN A 68 -26.19 -41.16 -10.25
N SER A 69 -25.07 -41.15 -9.54
CA SER A 69 -25.05 -40.96 -8.08
C SER A 69 -25.55 -39.57 -7.70
N ILE A 70 -25.11 -38.51 -8.38
CA ILE A 70 -25.59 -37.13 -8.16
C ILE A 70 -27.11 -37.01 -8.41
N VAL A 71 -27.61 -37.64 -9.47
CA VAL A 71 -29.06 -37.69 -9.76
C VAL A 71 -29.81 -38.40 -8.64
N SER A 72 -29.26 -39.48 -8.07
CA SER A 72 -29.88 -40.16 -6.94
C SER A 72 -29.98 -39.27 -5.70
N TYR A 73 -28.97 -38.41 -5.44
CA TYR A 73 -29.02 -37.42 -4.37
C TYR A 73 -30.10 -36.35 -4.60
N LEU A 74 -30.25 -35.86 -5.84
CA LEU A 74 -31.30 -34.90 -6.19
C LEU A 74 -32.73 -35.43 -6.02
N GLN A 75 -32.92 -36.76 -6.07
CA GLN A 75 -34.24 -37.40 -5.94
C GLN A 75 -34.68 -37.64 -4.48
N VAL A 76 -33.84 -37.30 -3.50
CA VAL A 76 -34.19 -37.42 -2.07
C VAL A 76 -35.34 -36.46 -1.72
N ASN A 77 -36.24 -36.89 -0.84
CA ASN A 77 -37.32 -36.03 -0.34
C ASN A 77 -36.79 -35.01 0.68
N TYR A 78 -36.27 -33.89 0.19
CA TYR A 78 -35.71 -32.83 1.02
C TYR A 78 -36.73 -32.17 1.95
N HIS A 79 -38.03 -32.23 1.64
CA HIS A 79 -39.07 -31.64 2.50
C HIS A 79 -39.26 -32.44 3.80
N GLU A 80 -39.30 -33.77 3.72
CA GLU A 80 -39.35 -34.63 4.91
C GLU A 80 -38.05 -34.53 5.72
N LEU A 81 -36.91 -34.52 5.03
CA LEU A 81 -35.60 -34.36 5.66
C LEU A 81 -35.47 -33.03 6.40
N GLU A 82 -35.96 -31.92 5.84
CA GLU A 82 -35.95 -30.60 6.47
C GLU A 82 -36.68 -30.61 7.83
N GLN A 83 -37.84 -31.29 7.91
CA GLN A 83 -38.60 -31.39 9.15
C GLN A 83 -37.87 -32.20 10.22
N GLU A 84 -37.18 -33.28 9.84
CA GLU A 84 -36.35 -34.07 10.75
C GLU A 84 -35.15 -33.29 11.25
N LEU A 85 -34.42 -32.62 10.36
CA LEU A 85 -33.25 -31.82 10.71
C LEU A 85 -33.61 -30.63 11.61
N LYS A 86 -34.78 -30.01 11.41
CA LYS A 86 -35.29 -28.98 12.34
C LYS A 86 -35.52 -29.51 13.75
N LYS A 87 -36.06 -30.75 13.89
CA LYS A 87 -36.24 -31.39 15.20
C LYS A 87 -34.88 -31.67 15.86
N GLU A 88 -33.91 -32.11 15.08
CA GLU A 88 -32.54 -32.36 15.54
C GLU A 88 -31.86 -31.06 16.00
N LEU A 89 -31.94 -29.97 15.24
CA LEU A 89 -31.41 -28.66 15.63
C LEU A 89 -32.09 -28.12 16.90
N GLN A 90 -33.40 -28.28 17.04
CA GLN A 90 -34.13 -27.90 18.26
C GLN A 90 -33.73 -28.76 19.46
N ALA A 91 -33.44 -30.04 19.27
CA ALA A 91 -32.93 -30.92 20.33
C ALA A 91 -31.53 -30.48 20.80
N ARG A 92 -30.65 -30.13 19.86
CA ARG A 92 -29.31 -29.60 20.12
C ARG A 92 -29.33 -28.27 20.88
N GLN A 93 -30.28 -27.38 20.59
CA GLN A 93 -30.44 -26.11 21.32
C GLN A 93 -30.97 -26.29 22.76
N LYS A 94 -31.71 -27.36 23.03
CA LYS A 94 -32.32 -27.63 24.35
C LYS A 94 -31.42 -28.45 25.28
N SER A 95 -30.44 -29.18 24.76
CA SER A 95 -29.58 -30.05 25.55
C SER A 95 -28.21 -29.42 25.79
N VAL A 96 -27.86 -29.21 27.06
CA VAL A 96 -26.51 -28.76 27.49
C VAL A 96 -25.47 -29.89 27.34
N TYR A 97 -25.90 -31.15 27.21
CA TYR A 97 -25.05 -32.34 27.06
C TYR A 97 -25.48 -33.15 25.83
N PHE A 98 -25.04 -32.72 24.64
CA PHE A 98 -25.34 -33.42 23.38
C PHE A 98 -24.46 -34.66 23.14
N GLU A 99 -23.38 -34.84 23.91
CA GLU A 99 -22.42 -35.95 23.75
C GLU A 99 -23.06 -37.35 23.91
N GLY A 100 -24.18 -37.48 24.64
CA GLY A 100 -24.89 -38.76 24.83
C GLY A 100 -25.86 -39.15 23.70
N GLN A 101 -26.26 -38.21 22.83
CA GLN A 101 -27.26 -38.44 21.77
C GLN A 101 -26.64 -38.60 20.36
N GLN A 102 -25.32 -38.48 20.23
CA GLN A 102 -24.59 -38.68 18.97
C GLN A 102 -24.91 -40.02 18.28
N HIS A 103 -25.23 -41.05 19.07
CA HIS A 103 -25.61 -42.38 18.58
C HIS A 103 -26.96 -42.42 17.85
N GLU A 104 -27.93 -41.55 18.21
CA GLU A 104 -29.25 -41.49 17.58
C GLU A 104 -29.22 -40.80 16.20
N PHE A 105 -28.15 -40.04 15.93
CA PHE A 105 -27.96 -39.26 14.70
C PHE A 105 -26.85 -39.84 13.79
N GLY A 106 -26.33 -41.03 14.09
CA GLY A 106 -25.35 -41.73 13.25
C GLY A 106 -23.89 -41.27 13.42
N LEU A 107 -23.59 -40.50 14.46
CA LEU A 107 -22.26 -39.94 14.75
C LEU A 107 -21.48 -40.88 15.71
N GLN A 108 -21.19 -42.12 15.29
CA GLN A 108 -20.42 -43.12 16.07
C GLN A 108 -18.98 -43.25 15.58
N THR A 109 -18.03 -43.68 16.42
CA THR A 109 -16.68 -44.04 15.97
C THR A 109 -16.74 -45.09 14.85
N GLY A 110 -16.20 -44.78 13.67
CA GLY A 110 -16.37 -45.58 12.46
C GLY A 110 -17.45 -45.07 11.49
N ILE A 111 -17.75 -43.76 11.49
CA ILE A 111 -18.74 -43.15 10.58
C ILE A 111 -18.39 -43.46 9.11
N ALA A 112 -17.11 -43.49 8.74
CA ALA A 112 -16.67 -43.77 7.37
C ALA A 112 -17.17 -45.14 6.82
N LEU A 113 -17.17 -46.18 7.66
CA LEU A 113 -17.66 -47.53 7.30
C LEU A 113 -19.19 -47.59 7.25
N GLY A 114 -19.87 -46.82 8.11
CA GLY A 114 -21.33 -46.66 8.09
C GLY A 114 -21.82 -45.86 6.88
N PHE A 115 -21.05 -44.85 6.48
CA PHE A 115 -21.32 -44.01 5.31
C PHE A 115 -21.25 -44.82 4.01
N GLU A 116 -20.26 -45.69 3.85
CA GLU A 116 -20.11 -46.54 2.66
C GLU A 116 -21.32 -47.47 2.43
N ARG A 117 -21.92 -47.98 3.52
CA ARG A 117 -23.05 -48.94 3.49
C ARG A 117 -24.43 -48.28 3.58
N ALA A 118 -24.48 -46.96 3.79
CA ALA A 118 -25.73 -46.23 3.96
C ALA A 118 -26.45 -46.00 2.63
N ASP A 119 -27.78 -45.99 2.69
CA ASP A 119 -28.63 -45.52 1.61
C ASP A 119 -28.46 -44.02 1.39
N VAL A 120 -28.81 -43.56 0.18
CA VAL A 120 -28.62 -42.18 -0.30
C VAL A 120 -29.17 -41.14 0.71
N THR A 121 -30.37 -41.37 1.25
CA THR A 121 -31.00 -40.47 2.24
C THR A 121 -30.21 -40.41 3.55
N ARG A 122 -29.74 -41.57 4.06
CA ARG A 122 -28.91 -41.61 5.27
C ARG A 122 -27.55 -40.96 5.07
N LYS A 123 -26.92 -41.11 3.90
CA LYS A 123 -25.67 -40.41 3.55
C LYS A 123 -25.83 -38.90 3.63
N VAL A 124 -26.90 -38.35 3.03
CA VAL A 124 -27.21 -36.91 3.09
C VAL A 124 -27.39 -36.47 4.54
N ARG A 125 -28.15 -37.24 5.34
CA ARG A 125 -28.38 -36.93 6.75
C ARG A 125 -27.09 -36.91 7.57
N VAL A 126 -26.24 -37.92 7.44
CA VAL A 126 -24.97 -38.00 8.19
C VAL A 126 -24.08 -36.80 7.90
N VAL A 127 -23.93 -36.41 6.62
CA VAL A 127 -23.13 -35.24 6.24
C VAL A 127 -23.69 -33.95 6.85
N LEU A 128 -25.01 -33.76 6.80
CA LEU A 128 -25.64 -32.56 7.38
C LEU A 128 -25.56 -32.54 8.92
N SER A 129 -25.76 -33.68 9.58
CA SER A 129 -25.62 -33.82 11.03
C SER A 129 -24.20 -33.57 11.52
N GLU A 130 -23.17 -33.94 10.74
CA GLU A 130 -21.75 -33.62 10.98
C GLU A 130 -21.49 -32.10 10.86
N ILE A 131 -21.98 -31.45 9.80
CA ILE A 131 -21.86 -29.98 9.64
C ILE A 131 -22.53 -29.24 10.80
N PHE A 132 -23.76 -29.64 11.17
CA PHE A 132 -24.45 -29.05 12.32
C PHE A 132 -23.72 -29.32 13.63
N ASN A 133 -22.97 -30.42 13.74
CA ASN A 133 -22.18 -30.73 14.94
C ASN A 133 -20.99 -29.78 15.04
N ILE A 134 -20.31 -29.54 13.92
CA ILE A 134 -19.22 -28.56 13.83
C ILE A 134 -19.72 -27.14 14.18
N GLN A 135 -20.85 -26.72 13.59
CA GLN A 135 -21.46 -25.42 13.90
C GLN A 135 -21.84 -25.28 15.37
N TRP A 136 -22.38 -26.33 15.99
CA TRP A 136 -22.70 -26.33 17.42
C TRP A 136 -21.44 -26.28 18.29
N GLN A 137 -20.41 -27.05 17.98
CA GLN A 137 -19.14 -27.06 18.71
C GLN A 137 -18.41 -25.69 18.65
N LEU A 138 -18.56 -24.95 17.55
CA LEU A 138 -18.06 -23.58 17.42
C LEU A 138 -18.83 -22.60 18.31
N SER A 139 -20.13 -22.79 18.47
CA SER A 139 -20.94 -21.99 19.42
C SER A 139 -20.49 -22.21 20.88
N ASP A 140 -19.88 -23.34 21.20
CA ASP A 140 -19.39 -23.70 22.55
C ASP A 140 -17.88 -23.43 22.74
N GLN A 141 -17.22 -22.73 21.79
CA GLN A 141 -15.80 -22.35 21.82
C GLN A 141 -14.80 -23.52 21.96
N LYS A 142 -15.16 -24.75 21.55
CA LYS A 142 -14.20 -25.87 21.49
C LYS A 142 -13.26 -25.69 20.28
N THR A 143 -11.96 -25.67 20.53
CA THR A 143 -10.91 -25.27 19.55
C THR A 143 -10.40 -26.38 18.63
N PHE A 144 -10.77 -27.64 18.88
CA PHE A 144 -10.37 -28.78 18.05
C PHE A 144 -11.62 -29.48 17.51
N LEU A 145 -11.79 -29.39 16.20
CA LEU A 145 -12.85 -30.07 15.44
C LEU A 145 -12.18 -31.23 14.70
N GLN A 146 -12.59 -32.46 15.01
CA GLN A 146 -12.20 -33.65 14.25
C GLN A 146 -13.48 -34.21 13.62
N SER A 147 -13.46 -34.43 12.31
CA SER A 147 -14.55 -35.11 11.61
C SER A 147 -13.94 -36.19 10.73
N GLU A 148 -14.23 -37.45 11.04
CA GLU A 148 -13.68 -38.61 10.31
C GLU A 148 -14.00 -38.53 8.80
N ILE A 149 -15.21 -38.12 8.41
CA ILE A 149 -15.60 -38.03 6.99
C ILE A 149 -14.89 -36.87 6.28
N LEU A 150 -14.83 -35.69 6.91
CA LEU A 150 -14.34 -34.48 6.25
C LEU A 150 -12.81 -34.42 6.22
N ASP A 151 -12.14 -35.08 7.16
CA ASP A 151 -10.68 -35.09 7.28
C ASP A 151 -10.01 -36.19 6.41
N ASP A 152 -10.59 -37.39 6.28
CA ASP A 152 -9.96 -38.51 5.55
C ASP A 152 -9.82 -38.30 4.04
N GLY A 153 -10.54 -37.33 3.45
CA GLY A 153 -10.37 -36.90 2.06
C GLY A 153 -10.84 -37.89 0.98
N ILE A 154 -11.12 -39.15 1.35
CA ILE A 154 -11.60 -40.22 0.45
C ILE A 154 -13.01 -39.89 -0.08
N TYR A 155 -13.92 -39.51 0.80
CA TYR A 155 -15.32 -39.21 0.47
C TYR A 155 -15.57 -37.75 0.11
N LEU A 156 -14.52 -36.93 0.01
CA LEU A 156 -14.64 -35.48 -0.12
C LEU A 156 -15.47 -35.04 -1.33
N GLU A 157 -15.36 -35.77 -2.45
CA GLU A 157 -16.09 -35.42 -3.67
C GLU A 157 -17.59 -35.73 -3.54
N GLU A 158 -17.94 -36.85 -2.91
CA GLU A 158 -19.34 -37.23 -2.65
C GLU A 158 -19.98 -36.30 -1.61
N VAL A 159 -19.22 -35.88 -0.59
CA VAL A 159 -19.65 -34.87 0.39
C VAL A 159 -19.93 -33.53 -0.29
N VAL A 160 -19.06 -33.08 -1.19
CA VAL A 160 -19.25 -31.83 -1.94
C VAL A 160 -20.51 -31.91 -2.81
N ASP A 161 -20.75 -33.05 -3.47
CA ASP A 161 -21.96 -33.25 -4.27
C ASP A 161 -23.22 -33.10 -3.39
N ILE A 162 -23.24 -33.76 -2.23
CA ILE A 162 -24.34 -33.70 -1.25
C ILE A 162 -24.54 -32.26 -0.75
N LEU A 163 -23.47 -31.57 -0.36
CA LEU A 163 -23.54 -30.21 0.18
C LEU A 163 -24.00 -29.19 -0.88
N CYS A 164 -23.55 -29.33 -2.13
CA CYS A 164 -24.02 -28.51 -3.25
C CYS A 164 -25.53 -28.63 -3.44
N ILE A 165 -26.07 -29.86 -3.40
CA ILE A 165 -27.51 -30.07 -3.54
C ILE A 165 -28.26 -29.58 -2.30
N ALA A 166 -27.74 -29.85 -1.10
CA ALA A 166 -28.39 -29.43 0.14
C ALA A 166 -28.48 -27.90 0.27
N LEU A 167 -27.44 -27.15 -0.12
CA LEU A 167 -27.48 -25.68 -0.15
C LEU A 167 -28.57 -25.13 -1.08
N ALA A 168 -28.82 -25.86 -2.17
CA ALA A 168 -29.77 -25.52 -3.21
C ALA A 168 -31.23 -25.82 -2.82
N GLU A 169 -31.46 -26.94 -2.13
CA GLU A 169 -32.80 -27.44 -1.80
C GLU A 169 -33.23 -27.11 -0.35
N LEU A 170 -32.30 -26.77 0.55
CA LEU A 170 -32.56 -26.43 1.96
C LEU A 170 -32.08 -25.00 2.34
N PRO A 171 -32.51 -23.94 1.64
CA PRO A 171 -32.05 -22.57 1.91
C PRO A 171 -32.49 -22.02 3.28
N SER A 172 -33.49 -22.62 3.91
CA SER A 172 -33.98 -22.28 5.25
C SER A 172 -33.07 -22.77 6.39
N LEU A 173 -32.22 -23.77 6.12
CA LEU A 173 -31.37 -24.44 7.11
C LEU A 173 -29.88 -24.25 6.88
N LEU A 174 -29.46 -24.06 5.63
CA LEU A 174 -28.06 -23.94 5.27
C LEU A 174 -27.81 -22.60 4.58
N ASN A 175 -26.89 -21.83 5.16
CA ASN A 175 -26.34 -20.63 4.55
C ASN A 175 -24.87 -20.88 4.22
N ILE A 176 -24.45 -20.53 3.00
CA ILE A 176 -23.07 -20.67 2.55
C ILE A 176 -22.09 -19.87 3.42
N LEU A 177 -22.52 -18.74 4.00
CA LEU A 177 -21.68 -17.91 4.85
C LEU A 177 -21.38 -18.60 6.20
N GLU A 178 -22.41 -19.16 6.84
CA GLU A 178 -22.28 -19.92 8.10
C GLU A 178 -21.54 -21.24 7.88
N LEU A 179 -21.73 -21.86 6.72
CA LEU A 179 -21.01 -23.05 6.31
C LEU A 179 -19.53 -22.76 6.08
N ALA A 180 -19.19 -21.60 5.51
CA ALA A 180 -17.81 -21.19 5.33
C ALA A 180 -17.10 -21.00 6.68
N ASP A 181 -17.73 -20.35 7.66
CA ASP A 181 -17.16 -20.22 9.01
C ASP A 181 -16.94 -21.60 9.67
N ALA A 182 -17.90 -22.52 9.54
CA ALA A 182 -17.75 -23.87 10.08
C ALA A 182 -16.61 -24.67 9.41
N LEU A 183 -16.55 -24.64 8.08
CA LEU A 183 -15.61 -25.43 7.31
C LEU A 183 -14.17 -24.89 7.37
N VAL A 184 -13.95 -23.62 7.69
CA VAL A 184 -12.59 -23.04 7.81
C VAL A 184 -11.71 -23.82 8.81
N HIS A 185 -12.31 -24.43 9.83
CA HIS A 185 -11.58 -25.18 10.87
C HIS A 185 -11.28 -26.64 10.49
N VAL A 186 -11.84 -27.14 9.39
CA VAL A 186 -11.67 -28.51 8.92
C VAL A 186 -10.46 -28.59 7.99
N GLN A 187 -9.67 -29.68 8.05
CA GLN A 187 -8.41 -29.78 7.30
C GLN A 187 -8.61 -29.62 5.78
N ASN A 188 -9.63 -30.27 5.22
CA ASN A 188 -9.99 -30.17 3.80
C ASN A 188 -11.05 -29.09 3.52
N GLY A 189 -11.50 -28.34 4.52
CA GLY A 189 -12.63 -27.42 4.39
C GLY A 189 -12.39 -26.29 3.39
N GLN A 190 -11.15 -25.82 3.25
CA GLN A 190 -10.77 -24.86 2.20
C GLN A 190 -11.12 -25.38 0.79
N ARG A 191 -10.89 -26.67 0.52
CA ARG A 191 -11.19 -27.29 -0.79
C ARG A 191 -12.70 -27.44 -0.99
N ILE A 192 -13.42 -27.82 0.06
CA ILE A 192 -14.89 -27.91 0.04
C ILE A 192 -15.48 -26.54 -0.29
N ILE A 193 -15.10 -25.49 0.43
CA ILE A 193 -15.61 -24.13 0.21
C ILE A 193 -15.34 -23.66 -1.21
N CYS A 194 -14.12 -23.87 -1.74
CA CYS A 194 -13.81 -23.50 -3.13
C CYS A 194 -14.74 -24.23 -4.12
N ALA A 195 -15.05 -25.50 -3.88
CA ALA A 195 -15.95 -26.26 -4.75
C ALA A 195 -17.41 -25.85 -4.64
N LEU A 196 -17.89 -25.52 -3.44
CA LEU A 196 -19.22 -24.95 -3.24
C LEU A 196 -19.35 -23.63 -4.00
N VAL A 197 -18.38 -22.73 -3.86
CA VAL A 197 -18.36 -21.44 -4.57
C VAL A 197 -18.25 -21.64 -6.09
N ALA A 198 -17.53 -22.66 -6.57
CA ALA A 198 -17.47 -22.97 -8.00
C ALA A 198 -18.81 -23.47 -8.58
N ASN A 199 -19.63 -24.14 -7.77
CA ASN A 199 -20.99 -24.55 -8.17
C ASN A 199 -22.01 -23.40 -8.06
N PHE A 200 -21.72 -22.38 -7.26
CA PHE A 200 -22.55 -21.18 -7.10
C PHE A 200 -21.72 -19.89 -7.32
N PRO A 201 -21.31 -19.57 -8.57
CA PRO A 201 -20.43 -18.42 -8.81
C PRO A 201 -20.97 -17.08 -8.30
N ASP A 202 -22.30 -16.92 -8.22
CA ASP A 202 -22.96 -15.69 -7.76
C ASP A 202 -22.63 -15.34 -6.30
N CYS A 203 -22.44 -16.35 -5.44
CA CYS A 203 -22.15 -16.15 -4.02
C CYS A 203 -20.68 -15.78 -3.75
N TYR A 204 -19.81 -15.79 -4.78
CA TYR A 204 -18.37 -15.57 -4.63
C TYR A 204 -18.08 -14.27 -3.87
N ARG A 205 -18.74 -13.17 -4.27
CA ARG A 205 -18.52 -11.85 -3.67
C ARG A 205 -18.94 -11.81 -2.22
N ASP A 206 -20.08 -12.42 -1.88
CA ASP A 206 -20.61 -12.44 -0.52
C ASP A 206 -19.73 -13.27 0.41
N VAL A 207 -19.30 -14.46 -0.03
CA VAL A 207 -18.39 -15.33 0.73
C VAL A 207 -17.05 -14.64 0.98
N VAL A 208 -16.44 -14.05 -0.06
CA VAL A 208 -15.16 -13.32 0.09
C VAL A 208 -15.32 -12.13 1.04
N THR A 209 -16.41 -11.38 0.93
CA THR A 209 -16.67 -10.20 1.77
C THR A 209 -16.88 -10.60 3.22
N HIS A 210 -17.65 -11.66 3.47
CA HIS A 210 -17.89 -12.22 4.80
C HIS A 210 -16.59 -12.72 5.47
N ILE A 211 -15.76 -13.45 4.73
CA ILE A 211 -14.47 -13.92 5.25
C ILE A 211 -13.54 -12.74 5.56
N ILE A 212 -13.50 -11.70 4.72
CA ILE A 212 -12.71 -10.47 4.98
C ILE A 212 -13.22 -9.76 6.25
N LEU A 213 -14.54 -9.67 6.43
CA LEU A 213 -15.15 -9.05 7.61
C LEU A 213 -14.81 -9.81 8.89
N ASN A 214 -14.75 -11.14 8.85
CA ASN A 214 -14.53 -11.98 10.03
C ASN A 214 -13.09 -12.49 10.18
N CYS A 215 -12.15 -12.00 9.38
CA CYS A 215 -10.75 -12.40 9.47
C CYS A 215 -9.97 -11.49 10.42
N ASP A 216 -9.40 -12.09 11.47
CA ASP A 216 -8.38 -11.48 12.32
C ASP A 216 -7.02 -12.14 12.04
N GLU A 217 -6.15 -11.47 11.27
CA GLU A 217 -4.89 -12.03 10.74
C GLU A 217 -3.96 -12.64 11.82
N GLU A 218 -4.11 -12.22 13.07
CA GLU A 218 -3.27 -12.65 14.18
C GLU A 218 -3.68 -14.01 14.75
N SER A 219 -4.95 -14.38 14.63
CA SER A 219 -5.46 -15.63 15.18
C SER A 219 -5.09 -16.82 14.27
N ASN A 220 -5.04 -18.02 14.85
CA ASN A 220 -4.81 -19.24 14.05
C ASN A 220 -5.94 -19.45 13.02
N GLU A 221 -7.18 -19.13 13.41
CA GLU A 221 -8.34 -19.09 12.52
C GLU A 221 -8.13 -18.08 11.38
N GLY A 222 -7.62 -16.88 11.67
CA GLY A 222 -7.32 -15.88 10.66
C GLY A 222 -6.30 -16.34 9.63
N LYS A 223 -5.30 -17.14 10.02
CA LYS A 223 -4.35 -17.74 9.07
C LYS A 223 -5.03 -18.73 8.12
N LEU A 224 -6.00 -19.51 8.61
CA LEU A 224 -6.81 -20.41 7.78
C LEU A 224 -7.76 -19.63 6.86
N LYS A 225 -8.39 -18.56 7.37
CA LYS A 225 -9.21 -17.65 6.55
C LYS A 225 -8.38 -16.96 5.46
N LEU A 226 -7.13 -16.58 5.77
CA LEU A 226 -6.18 -16.03 4.80
C LEU A 226 -5.80 -17.05 3.72
N SER A 227 -5.57 -18.31 4.06
CA SER A 227 -5.27 -19.35 3.05
C SER A 227 -6.47 -19.62 2.15
N LEU A 228 -7.68 -19.62 2.72
CA LEU A 228 -8.92 -19.71 1.97
C LEU A 228 -9.11 -18.54 1.00
N LEU A 229 -8.93 -17.30 1.46
CA LEU A 229 -9.00 -16.11 0.60
C LEU A 229 -7.99 -16.18 -0.56
N MET A 230 -6.78 -16.68 -0.31
CA MET A 230 -5.79 -16.89 -1.36
C MET A 230 -6.26 -17.91 -2.41
N ALA A 231 -6.82 -19.05 -1.98
CA ALA A 231 -7.33 -20.06 -2.92
C ALA A 231 -8.57 -19.59 -3.70
N LEU A 232 -9.50 -18.87 -3.06
CA LEU A 232 -10.63 -18.27 -3.77
C LEU A 232 -10.18 -17.26 -4.84
N ASN A 233 -9.10 -16.53 -4.58
CA ASN A 233 -8.52 -15.61 -5.56
C ASN A 233 -7.68 -16.31 -6.64
N GLU A 234 -7.08 -17.47 -6.36
CA GLU A 234 -6.46 -18.31 -7.40
C GLU A 234 -7.51 -18.92 -8.33
N MET A 235 -8.66 -19.29 -7.76
CA MET A 235 -9.82 -19.76 -8.52
C MET A 235 -10.43 -18.66 -9.39
N ASN A 236 -10.52 -17.41 -8.90
CA ASN A 236 -11.01 -16.29 -9.72
C ASN A 236 -10.02 -15.09 -9.74
N PRO A 237 -8.99 -15.12 -10.61
CA PRO A 237 -8.01 -14.04 -10.69
C PRO A 237 -8.61 -12.72 -11.19
N SER A 238 -9.73 -12.76 -11.94
CA SER A 238 -10.37 -11.56 -12.50
C SER A 238 -10.92 -10.64 -11.41
N GLN A 239 -11.30 -11.21 -10.26
CA GLN A 239 -11.86 -10.49 -9.11
C GLN A 239 -10.79 -9.98 -8.14
N ALA A 240 -9.50 -10.12 -8.46
CA ALA A 240 -8.42 -9.70 -7.56
C ALA A 240 -8.42 -8.19 -7.26
N LEU A 241 -8.63 -7.33 -8.27
CA LEU A 241 -8.67 -5.87 -8.07
C LEU A 241 -9.95 -5.39 -7.36
N PRO A 242 -11.16 -5.91 -7.70
CA PRO A 242 -12.36 -5.67 -6.89
C PRO A 242 -12.20 -6.12 -5.44
N THR A 243 -11.68 -7.32 -5.20
CA THR A 243 -11.44 -7.85 -3.85
C THR A 243 -10.45 -6.99 -3.07
N ARG A 244 -9.38 -6.51 -3.73
CA ARG A 244 -8.45 -5.53 -3.14
C ARG A 244 -9.17 -4.27 -2.70
N SER A 245 -10.12 -3.77 -3.49
CA SER A 245 -10.89 -2.56 -3.16
C SER A 245 -11.78 -2.80 -1.94
N ILE A 246 -12.43 -3.97 -1.84
CA ILE A 246 -13.21 -4.39 -0.67
C ILE A 246 -12.33 -4.38 0.61
N CYS A 247 -11.09 -4.88 0.54
CA CYS A 247 -10.17 -4.82 1.69
C CYS A 247 -9.89 -3.38 2.15
N VAL A 248 -9.77 -2.43 1.22
CA VAL A 248 -9.54 -1.00 1.53
C VAL A 248 -10.80 -0.35 2.09
N GLU A 249 -11.97 -0.65 1.56
CA GLU A 249 -13.25 -0.12 2.05
C GLU A 249 -13.55 -0.60 3.48
N ILE A 250 -13.29 -1.88 3.76
CA ILE A 250 -13.54 -2.50 5.06
C ILE A 250 -12.39 -2.22 6.05
N LEU A 251 -11.21 -1.82 5.56
CA LEU A 251 -9.99 -1.64 6.36
C LEU A 251 -9.61 -2.90 7.14
N LYS A 252 -9.71 -4.07 6.49
CA LYS A 252 -9.32 -5.36 7.06
C LYS A 252 -8.41 -6.14 6.13
N VAL A 253 -7.75 -7.13 6.72
CA VAL A 253 -6.88 -8.10 6.03
C VAL A 253 -5.81 -7.45 5.12
N PRO A 254 -5.00 -6.50 5.65
CA PRO A 254 -3.98 -5.79 4.86
C PRO A 254 -2.91 -6.73 4.26
N SER A 255 -2.59 -7.87 4.90
CA SER A 255 -1.61 -8.81 4.37
C SER A 255 -2.10 -9.47 3.08
N PHE A 256 -3.39 -9.81 3.01
CA PHE A 256 -4.02 -10.35 1.81
C PHE A 256 -4.06 -9.29 0.71
N MET A 257 -4.49 -8.07 1.03
CA MET A 257 -4.49 -6.94 0.10
C MET A 257 -3.11 -6.74 -0.55
N LEU A 258 -2.03 -6.79 0.24
CA LEU A 258 -0.66 -6.68 -0.29
C LEU A 258 -0.28 -7.87 -1.19
N LYS A 259 -0.64 -9.10 -0.81
CA LYS A 259 -0.43 -10.29 -1.66
C LYS A 259 -1.18 -10.19 -2.99
N LEU A 260 -2.38 -9.60 -3.01
CA LEU A 260 -3.11 -9.31 -4.24
C LEU A 260 -2.38 -8.28 -5.10
N CYS A 261 -1.86 -7.20 -4.49
CA CYS A 261 -1.09 -6.18 -5.21
C CYS A 261 0.16 -6.75 -5.88
N LEU A 262 0.82 -7.71 -5.24
CA LEU A 262 2.01 -8.37 -5.79
C LEU A 262 1.74 -9.18 -7.06
N LYS A 263 0.49 -9.60 -7.30
CA LYS A 263 0.11 -10.21 -8.59
C LYS A 263 0.09 -9.20 -9.74
N PHE A 264 0.02 -7.89 -9.44
CA PHE A 264 0.00 -6.79 -10.40
C PHE A 264 1.12 -5.77 -10.09
N PRO A 265 2.40 -6.13 -10.32
CA PRO A 265 3.53 -5.31 -9.91
C PRO A 265 3.55 -3.92 -10.54
N GLU A 266 2.98 -3.75 -11.74
CA GLU A 266 2.92 -2.47 -12.44
C GLU A 266 2.07 -1.41 -11.70
N ASP A 267 0.99 -1.83 -11.05
CA ASP A 267 0.09 -0.95 -10.30
C ASP A 267 0.53 -0.77 -8.83
N LEU A 268 1.45 -1.60 -8.34
CA LEU A 268 1.88 -1.63 -6.94
C LEU A 268 2.27 -0.24 -6.42
N VAL A 269 3.12 0.48 -7.14
CA VAL A 269 3.63 1.79 -6.72
C VAL A 269 2.53 2.83 -6.69
N ALA A 270 1.68 2.87 -7.73
CA ALA A 270 0.56 3.79 -7.81
C ALA A 270 -0.44 3.55 -6.68
N PHE A 271 -0.81 2.28 -6.46
CA PHE A 271 -1.72 1.87 -5.40
C PHE A 271 -1.19 2.24 -4.01
N LEU A 272 0.04 1.86 -3.66
CA LEU A 272 0.63 2.17 -2.34
C LEU A 272 0.79 3.68 -2.12
N THR A 273 1.12 4.42 -3.18
CA THR A 273 1.19 5.88 -3.13
C THR A 273 -0.19 6.47 -2.87
N GLY A 274 -1.25 5.97 -3.52
CA GLY A 274 -2.63 6.37 -3.27
C GLY A 274 -3.08 6.07 -1.84
N MET A 275 -2.71 4.92 -1.29
CA MET A 275 -3.04 4.53 0.10
C MET A 275 -2.41 5.46 1.15
N LEU A 276 -1.20 5.97 0.90
CA LEU A 276 -0.45 6.80 1.85
C LEU A 276 -0.61 8.31 1.63
N LEU A 277 -0.82 8.73 0.38
CA LEU A 277 -0.93 10.14 0.00
C LEU A 277 -2.35 10.55 -0.43
N GLY A 278 -3.29 9.61 -0.46
CA GLY A 278 -4.68 9.86 -0.79
C GLY A 278 -5.39 10.79 0.20
N ASN A 279 -6.61 11.17 -0.16
CA ASN A 279 -7.41 12.13 0.62
C ASN A 279 -7.99 11.52 1.90
N ASP A 280 -8.18 10.20 1.94
CA ASP A 280 -8.79 9.52 3.08
C ASP A 280 -7.80 9.37 4.25
N GLN A 281 -8.11 10.02 5.37
CA GLN A 281 -7.30 9.97 6.58
C GLN A 281 -7.37 8.60 7.29
N ASN A 282 -8.51 7.91 7.24
CA ASN A 282 -8.72 6.64 7.92
C ASN A 282 -7.87 5.55 7.25
N VAL A 283 -7.93 5.47 5.92
CA VAL A 283 -7.13 4.55 5.11
C VAL A 283 -5.63 4.77 5.38
N ARG A 284 -5.18 6.02 5.35
CA ARG A 284 -3.77 6.38 5.62
C ARG A 284 -3.31 5.95 7.01
N THR A 285 -4.10 6.26 8.03
CA THR A 285 -3.76 5.93 9.42
C THR A 285 -3.73 4.41 9.63
N TRP A 286 -4.75 3.70 9.14
CA TRP A 286 -4.85 2.25 9.21
C TRP A 286 -3.65 1.56 8.56
N PHE A 287 -3.33 1.92 7.31
CA PHE A 287 -2.23 1.31 6.59
C PHE A 287 -0.86 1.65 7.20
N ALA A 288 -0.69 2.88 7.70
CA ALA A 288 0.52 3.27 8.44
C ALA A 288 0.71 2.47 9.73
N ILE A 289 -0.37 2.20 10.49
CA ILE A 289 -0.33 1.36 11.69
C ILE A 289 0.07 -0.08 11.32
N TYR A 290 -0.53 -0.63 10.26
CA TYR A 290 -0.19 -1.96 9.77
C TYR A 290 1.31 -2.06 9.45
N ILE A 291 1.88 -1.14 8.66
CA ILE A 291 3.31 -1.17 8.32
C ILE A 291 4.20 -1.17 9.58
N ARG A 292 3.89 -0.33 10.58
CA ARG A 292 4.67 -0.27 11.84
C ARG A 292 4.60 -1.57 12.63
N SER A 293 3.42 -2.18 12.72
CA SER A 293 3.22 -3.44 13.42
C SER A 293 3.92 -4.59 12.70
N SER A 294 3.76 -4.67 11.38
CA SER A 294 4.33 -5.71 10.51
C SER A 294 5.85 -5.67 10.46
N GLN A 295 6.46 -4.48 10.50
CA GLN A 295 7.91 -4.36 10.59
C GLN A 295 8.49 -4.95 11.89
N LYS A 296 7.81 -4.74 13.03
CA LYS A 296 8.26 -5.31 14.33
C LYS A 296 8.18 -6.83 14.32
N ARG A 297 7.16 -7.39 13.66
CA ARG A 297 6.87 -8.82 13.60
C ARG A 297 7.57 -9.55 12.45
N LYS A 298 8.19 -8.82 11.51
CA LYS A 298 8.76 -9.35 10.26
C LYS A 298 7.73 -10.12 9.43
N SER A 299 6.54 -9.55 9.26
CA SER A 299 5.47 -10.17 8.45
C SER A 299 5.90 -10.43 7.00
N ASP A 300 5.58 -11.61 6.50
CA ASP A 300 5.96 -12.06 5.15
C ASP A 300 5.40 -11.16 4.05
N ALA A 301 4.16 -10.70 4.16
CA ALA A 301 3.52 -9.88 3.12
C ALA A 301 4.25 -8.54 2.90
N LEU A 302 4.65 -7.87 3.98
CA LEU A 302 5.43 -6.64 3.89
C LEU A 302 6.83 -6.91 3.32
N ASN A 303 7.46 -8.02 3.70
CA ASN A 303 8.79 -8.39 3.17
C ASN A 303 8.72 -8.64 1.65
N LEU A 304 7.71 -9.35 1.16
CA LEU A 304 7.52 -9.57 -0.27
C LEU A 304 7.34 -8.26 -1.04
N VAL A 305 6.56 -7.32 -0.51
CA VAL A 305 6.43 -5.98 -1.09
C VAL A 305 7.76 -5.23 -1.10
N ARG A 306 8.57 -5.32 -0.05
CA ARG A 306 9.89 -4.69 -0.02
C ARG A 306 10.84 -5.28 -1.05
N VAL A 307 10.81 -6.59 -1.26
CA VAL A 307 11.58 -7.27 -2.31
C VAL A 307 11.16 -6.78 -3.69
N GLU A 308 9.86 -6.72 -3.97
CA GLU A 308 9.36 -6.23 -5.27
C GLU A 308 9.70 -4.75 -5.51
N LEU A 309 9.51 -3.89 -4.50
CA LEU A 309 9.89 -2.47 -4.59
C LEU A 309 11.41 -2.29 -4.83
N LEU A 310 12.25 -3.11 -4.17
CA LEU A 310 13.69 -3.10 -4.40
C LEU A 310 14.03 -3.53 -5.83
N GLN A 311 13.36 -4.55 -6.38
CA GLN A 311 13.55 -4.97 -7.76
C GLN A 311 13.16 -3.88 -8.76
N GLN A 312 12.03 -3.19 -8.54
CA GLN A 312 11.63 -2.07 -9.40
C GLN A 312 12.62 -0.92 -9.35
N LEU A 313 13.15 -0.65 -8.16
CA LEU A 313 14.17 0.38 -7.98
C LEU A 313 15.49 0.01 -8.66
N GLN A 314 15.92 -1.25 -8.58
CA GLN A 314 17.08 -1.76 -9.31
C GLN A 314 16.89 -1.69 -10.84
N LYS A 315 15.72 -2.08 -11.35
CA LYS A 315 15.36 -1.94 -12.78
C LYS A 315 15.46 -0.47 -13.22
N ASN A 316 14.95 0.46 -12.41
CA ASN A 316 15.02 1.88 -12.74
C ASN A 316 16.45 2.44 -12.75
N ILE A 317 17.32 1.98 -11.85
CA ILE A 317 18.75 2.33 -11.83
C ILE A 317 19.48 1.75 -13.05
N GLN A 318 19.18 0.52 -13.46
CA GLN A 318 19.77 -0.05 -14.66
C GLN A 318 19.43 0.78 -15.91
N LYS A 319 18.21 1.32 -15.98
CA LYS A 319 17.81 2.27 -17.03
C LYS A 319 18.60 3.59 -16.96
N SER A 320 18.92 4.09 -15.76
CA SER A 320 19.71 5.32 -15.62
C SER A 320 21.16 5.15 -16.08
N LEU A 321 21.73 3.95 -15.93
CA LEU A 321 23.09 3.62 -16.39
C LEU A 321 23.18 3.42 -17.92
N ASN A 322 22.07 3.04 -18.57
CA ASN A 322 21.99 2.79 -20.01
C ASN A 322 21.02 3.77 -20.70
N PRO A 323 21.42 5.05 -20.89
CA PRO A 323 20.54 6.11 -21.42
C PRO A 323 20.14 5.94 -22.90
N GLY A 324 20.57 4.87 -23.58
CA GLY A 324 20.32 4.63 -25.01
C GLY A 324 18.89 4.22 -25.38
N ASN A 325 18.03 3.88 -24.41
CA ASN A 325 16.70 3.31 -24.69
C ASN A 325 15.53 4.30 -24.73
N GLY A 326 15.76 5.62 -24.67
CA GLY A 326 14.70 6.63 -24.85
C GLY A 326 13.59 6.66 -23.79
N GLU A 327 13.59 5.76 -22.81
CA GLU A 327 12.67 5.80 -21.67
C GLU A 327 13.20 6.69 -20.55
N ASP A 328 12.44 7.73 -20.19
CA ASP A 328 12.74 8.65 -19.10
C ASP A 328 12.59 7.96 -17.72
N TYR A 329 13.67 7.35 -17.24
CA TYR A 329 13.78 6.80 -15.86
C TYR A 329 13.48 7.84 -14.77
N THR A 330 13.54 9.13 -15.12
CA THR A 330 13.29 10.27 -14.23
C THR A 330 11.85 10.29 -13.70
N VAL A 331 10.86 9.94 -14.52
CA VAL A 331 9.45 9.95 -14.12
C VAL A 331 9.17 8.83 -13.12
N GLN A 332 9.55 7.59 -13.46
CA GLN A 332 9.40 6.43 -12.58
C GLN A 332 10.19 6.61 -11.28
N GLY A 333 11.40 7.17 -11.37
CA GLY A 333 12.23 7.49 -10.21
C GLY A 333 11.60 8.51 -9.26
N VAL A 334 10.96 9.55 -9.79
CA VAL A 334 10.20 10.52 -8.99
C VAL A 334 9.08 9.85 -8.21
N VAL A 335 8.29 8.99 -8.86
CA VAL A 335 7.17 8.30 -8.19
C VAL A 335 7.70 7.36 -7.09
N LEU A 336 8.76 6.60 -7.36
CA LEU A 336 9.41 5.74 -6.37
C LEU A 336 9.95 6.55 -5.18
N MET A 337 10.67 7.65 -5.42
CA MET A 337 11.18 8.51 -4.35
C MET A 337 10.05 9.03 -3.46
N ARG A 338 8.92 9.47 -4.06
CA ARG A 338 7.74 9.91 -3.29
C ARG A 338 7.16 8.78 -2.45
N LEU A 339 7.01 7.57 -3.00
CA LEU A 339 6.52 6.41 -2.25
C LEU A 339 7.44 6.09 -1.06
N TYR A 340 8.75 6.02 -1.28
CA TYR A 340 9.71 5.75 -0.21
C TYR A 340 9.71 6.84 0.86
N CYS A 341 9.61 8.12 0.48
CA CYS A 341 9.41 9.22 1.44
C CYS A 341 8.13 9.05 2.25
N ALA A 342 7.01 8.66 1.62
CA ALA A 342 5.74 8.42 2.31
C ALA A 342 5.83 7.20 3.26
N LEU A 343 6.44 6.10 2.82
CA LEU A 343 6.68 4.91 3.64
C LEU A 343 7.53 5.24 4.87
N ARG A 344 8.58 6.04 4.70
CA ARG A 344 9.46 6.43 5.82
C ARG A 344 8.84 7.46 6.74
N GLY A 345 8.21 8.47 6.17
CA GLY A 345 7.75 9.68 6.87
C GLY A 345 6.37 9.51 7.50
N ILE A 346 5.42 8.90 6.77
CA ILE A 346 4.04 8.69 7.21
C ILE A 346 3.91 7.32 7.86
N ALA A 347 4.29 6.25 7.15
CA ALA A 347 4.15 4.90 7.68
C ALA A 347 5.23 4.56 8.72
N GLY A 348 6.38 5.24 8.73
CA GLY A 348 7.44 5.00 9.72
C GLY A 348 8.28 3.75 9.44
N LEU A 349 8.29 3.28 8.19
CA LEU A 349 9.11 2.15 7.74
C LEU A 349 10.60 2.47 7.92
N LYS A 350 11.38 1.57 8.52
CA LYS A 350 12.84 1.65 8.56
C LYS A 350 13.43 0.91 7.37
N PHE A 351 14.23 1.60 6.58
CA PHE A 351 14.90 1.00 5.43
C PHE A 351 15.99 0.02 5.85
N ASN A 352 16.18 -1.03 5.05
CA ASN A 352 17.29 -1.96 5.17
C ASN A 352 18.50 -1.42 4.38
N ASP A 353 19.68 -1.98 4.62
CA ASP A 353 20.92 -1.50 3.99
C ASP A 353 20.88 -1.57 2.45
N ASP A 354 20.29 -2.63 1.88
CA ASP A 354 20.12 -2.76 0.42
C ASP A 354 19.24 -1.65 -0.16
N GLU A 355 18.11 -1.36 0.48
CA GLU A 355 17.21 -0.27 0.08
C GLU A 355 17.92 1.08 0.20
N VAL A 356 18.67 1.31 1.29
CA VAL A 356 19.44 2.55 1.49
C VAL A 356 20.50 2.72 0.40
N ASN A 357 21.25 1.66 0.09
CA ASN A 357 22.28 1.69 -0.94
C ASN A 357 21.70 2.00 -2.32
N MET A 358 20.62 1.32 -2.70
CA MET A 358 19.99 1.53 -3.99
C MET A 358 19.27 2.88 -4.07
N LEU A 359 18.58 3.32 -3.01
CA LEU A 359 18.00 4.67 -2.93
C LEU A 359 19.06 5.76 -3.06
N THR A 360 20.21 5.59 -2.41
CA THR A 360 21.32 6.54 -2.53
C THR A 360 21.84 6.58 -3.96
N GLN A 361 21.97 5.44 -4.63
CA GLN A 361 22.37 5.38 -6.05
C GLN A 361 21.34 6.03 -6.99
N LEU A 362 20.04 5.84 -6.73
CA LEU A 362 18.98 6.51 -7.47
C LEU A 362 19.05 8.03 -7.28
N VAL A 363 19.08 8.50 -6.04
CA VAL A 363 19.11 9.92 -5.67
C VAL A 363 20.36 10.62 -6.22
N THR A 364 21.50 9.92 -6.25
CA THR A 364 22.78 10.43 -6.80
C THR A 364 22.95 10.19 -8.30
N SER A 365 21.88 9.78 -9.00
CA SER A 365 21.88 9.68 -10.47
C SER A 365 21.96 11.07 -11.11
N ARG A 366 22.55 11.13 -12.31
CA ARG A 366 22.80 12.38 -13.06
C ARG A 366 21.90 12.45 -14.30
N PRO A 367 20.66 12.95 -14.17
CA PRO A 367 19.74 13.07 -15.30
C PRO A 367 20.15 14.15 -16.29
N GLN A 368 19.62 14.05 -17.51
CA GLN A 368 19.70 15.12 -18.49
C GLN A 368 18.89 16.34 -18.02
N PRO A 369 19.27 17.57 -18.41
CA PRO A 369 18.61 18.82 -17.99
C PRO A 369 17.29 19.05 -18.75
N THR A 370 16.34 18.12 -18.59
CA THR A 370 14.94 18.23 -19.04
C THR A 370 14.05 18.70 -17.87
N GLN A 371 12.80 19.09 -18.13
CA GLN A 371 11.85 19.46 -17.06
C GLN A 371 11.62 18.31 -16.06
N SER A 372 11.54 17.07 -16.56
CA SER A 372 11.47 15.86 -15.74
C SER A 372 12.74 15.64 -14.92
N GLY A 373 13.91 15.90 -15.50
CA GLY A 373 15.20 15.87 -14.81
C GLY A 373 15.30 16.90 -13.69
N LEU A 374 14.87 18.16 -13.91
CA LEU A 374 14.83 19.20 -12.88
C LEU A 374 13.95 18.79 -11.69
N ARG A 375 12.75 18.26 -11.98
CA ARG A 375 11.86 17.73 -10.94
C ARG A 375 12.50 16.57 -10.19
N PHE A 376 13.10 15.61 -10.90
CA PHE A 376 13.83 14.50 -10.29
C PHE A 376 14.89 14.96 -9.29
N VAL A 377 15.75 15.89 -9.71
CA VAL A 377 16.82 16.42 -8.85
C VAL A 377 16.25 17.17 -7.64
N SER A 378 15.21 17.98 -7.82
CA SER A 378 14.59 18.70 -6.69
C SER A 378 14.02 17.75 -5.64
N LEU A 379 13.38 16.65 -6.06
CA LEU A 379 12.86 15.63 -5.16
C LEU A 379 13.97 14.78 -4.54
N ALA A 380 15.02 14.45 -5.29
CA ALA A 380 16.19 13.74 -4.80
C ALA A 380 16.87 14.53 -3.66
N LEU A 381 17.03 15.84 -3.85
CA LEU A 381 17.54 16.76 -2.82
C LEU A 381 16.63 16.78 -1.57
N CYS A 382 15.32 16.89 -1.75
CA CYS A 382 14.37 16.82 -0.64
C CYS A 382 14.40 15.47 0.08
N MET A 383 14.59 14.37 -0.65
CA MET A 383 14.69 13.03 -0.08
C MET A 383 15.96 12.86 0.76
N LEU A 384 17.12 13.38 0.32
CA LEU A 384 18.35 13.39 1.13
C LEU A 384 18.14 14.09 2.47
N ILE A 385 17.39 15.20 2.48
CA ILE A 385 17.11 15.97 3.70
C ILE A 385 16.06 15.26 4.57
N ALA A 386 15.00 14.72 3.97
CA ALA A 386 13.90 14.07 4.68
C ALA A 386 14.28 12.67 5.22
N CYS A 387 15.24 11.99 4.60
CA CYS A 387 15.64 10.62 4.94
C CYS A 387 17.11 10.56 5.42
N PRO A 388 17.38 10.80 6.71
CA PRO A 388 18.72 10.77 7.30
C PRO A 388 19.51 9.47 7.10
N SER A 389 18.81 8.35 6.87
CA SER A 389 19.44 7.05 6.61
C SER A 389 20.33 7.05 5.37
N LEU A 390 20.05 7.93 4.39
CA LEU A 390 20.81 8.04 3.15
C LEU A 390 22.20 8.70 3.35
N VAL A 391 22.43 9.38 4.48
CA VAL A 391 23.72 9.98 4.86
C VAL A 391 24.23 9.41 6.19
N SER A 392 23.80 8.19 6.53
CA SER A 392 24.10 7.55 7.81
C SER A 392 25.50 6.96 7.92
N THR A 393 26.19 6.73 6.81
CA THR A 393 27.58 6.26 6.77
C THR A 393 28.44 7.22 5.96
N THR A 394 29.73 7.31 6.28
CA THR A 394 30.67 8.22 5.59
C THR A 394 30.77 7.93 4.09
N ALA A 395 30.64 6.66 3.68
CA ALA A 395 30.63 6.29 2.26
C ALA A 395 29.41 6.84 1.50
N LEU A 396 28.22 6.78 2.10
CA LEU A 396 27.00 7.31 1.48
C LEU A 396 26.97 8.85 1.52
N GLU A 397 27.50 9.43 2.59
CA GLU A 397 27.70 10.86 2.73
C GLU A 397 28.63 11.40 1.62
N ASN A 398 29.79 10.78 1.41
CA ASN A 398 30.72 11.17 0.34
C ASN A 398 30.07 11.12 -1.04
N LYS A 399 29.29 10.08 -1.36
CA LYS A 399 28.52 10.02 -2.61
C LYS A 399 27.52 11.18 -2.76
N SER A 400 26.85 11.53 -1.67
CA SER A 400 25.90 12.65 -1.64
C SER A 400 26.62 13.98 -1.85
N VAL A 401 27.80 14.16 -1.23
CA VAL A 401 28.65 15.34 -1.40
C VAL A 401 29.15 15.46 -2.84
N GLU A 402 29.69 14.39 -3.44
CA GLU A 402 30.13 14.37 -4.84
C GLU A 402 29.02 14.74 -5.82
N TRP A 403 27.81 14.23 -5.59
CA TRP A 403 26.65 14.55 -6.40
C TRP A 403 26.21 16.02 -6.24
N LEU A 404 26.19 16.55 -5.02
CA LEU A 404 25.88 17.96 -4.77
C LEU A 404 26.94 18.90 -5.37
N GLN A 405 28.22 18.52 -5.32
CA GLN A 405 29.29 19.27 -5.99
C GLN A 405 29.15 19.25 -7.52
N TRP A 406 28.74 18.12 -8.11
CA TRP A 406 28.42 18.05 -9.53
C TRP A 406 27.26 18.98 -9.89
N LEU A 407 26.20 19.02 -9.07
CA LEU A 407 25.05 19.90 -9.25
C LEU A 407 25.41 21.39 -9.26
N ILE A 408 26.32 21.81 -8.39
CA ILE A 408 26.78 23.20 -8.31
C ILE A 408 27.63 23.57 -9.54
N LYS A 409 28.39 22.61 -10.11
CA LYS A 409 29.23 22.82 -11.29
C LYS A 409 28.43 22.86 -12.60
N GLU A 410 27.26 22.24 -12.65
CA GLU A 410 26.41 22.16 -13.84
C GLU A 410 25.58 23.45 -14.01
N ASP A 411 26.06 24.38 -14.84
CA ASP A 411 25.37 25.65 -15.15
C ASP A 411 23.95 25.48 -15.71
N LYS A 412 23.61 24.32 -16.29
CA LYS A 412 22.24 24.06 -16.79
C LYS A 412 21.24 23.73 -15.70
N PHE A 413 21.71 23.18 -14.58
CA PHE A 413 20.91 22.92 -13.39
C PHE A 413 20.98 24.07 -12.39
N PHE A 414 22.14 24.72 -12.29
CA PHE A 414 22.39 25.82 -11.36
C PHE A 414 22.01 27.19 -11.93
N GLY A 415 22.11 27.38 -13.25
CA GLY A 415 21.93 28.65 -13.94
C GLY A 415 20.47 29.02 -14.23
N ARG A 416 20.23 30.34 -14.32
CA ARG A 416 18.95 30.94 -14.69
C ARG A 416 18.60 30.62 -16.14
N LYS A 417 17.48 29.93 -16.37
CA LYS A 417 16.70 30.08 -17.61
C LYS A 417 15.38 30.80 -17.28
N SER A 418 15.26 32.00 -17.84
CA SER A 418 14.06 32.78 -18.16
C SER A 418 12.77 32.58 -17.33
N ASP A 419 12.49 33.60 -16.53
CA ASP A 419 11.18 34.26 -16.31
C ASP A 419 9.96 33.55 -15.72
N THR A 420 9.94 32.27 -15.36
CA THR A 420 8.70 31.73 -14.73
C THR A 420 8.82 30.59 -13.72
N SER A 421 10.00 30.05 -13.42
CA SER A 421 10.13 28.99 -12.40
C SER A 421 11.40 29.16 -11.56
N ALA A 422 11.26 29.12 -10.23
CA ALA A 422 12.37 29.14 -9.28
C ALA A 422 13.43 28.10 -9.69
N SER A 423 14.68 28.53 -9.79
CA SER A 423 15.80 27.69 -10.24
C SER A 423 16.25 26.73 -9.13
N LEU A 424 16.81 25.57 -9.51
CA LEU A 424 17.31 24.60 -8.55
C LEU A 424 18.51 25.15 -7.75
N GLY A 425 19.31 26.03 -8.36
CA GLY A 425 20.34 26.81 -7.68
C GLY A 425 19.78 27.72 -6.57
N GLU A 426 18.65 28.40 -6.82
CA GLU A 426 17.97 29.20 -5.80
C GLU A 426 17.47 28.33 -4.63
N MET A 427 16.94 27.14 -4.92
CA MET A 427 16.53 26.18 -3.89
C MET A 427 17.71 25.71 -3.02
N LEU A 428 18.85 25.36 -3.64
CA LEU A 428 20.07 24.96 -2.93
C LEU A 428 20.62 26.07 -2.04
N LEU A 429 20.66 27.30 -2.56
CA LEU A 429 21.11 28.47 -1.80
C LEU A 429 20.15 28.78 -0.64
N LEU A 430 18.85 28.71 -0.87
CA LEU A 430 17.84 28.91 0.16
C LEU A 430 17.98 27.88 1.29
N LEU A 431 18.14 26.60 0.94
CA LEU A 431 18.43 25.53 1.90
C LEU A 431 19.72 25.78 2.68
N ALA A 432 20.80 26.20 2.00
CA ALA A 432 22.07 26.53 2.66
C ALA A 432 21.89 27.65 3.70
N ILE A 433 21.16 28.71 3.36
CA ILE A 433 20.89 29.81 4.28
C ILE A 433 20.02 29.33 5.46
N HIS A 434 19.02 28.50 5.21
CA HIS A 434 18.21 27.93 6.29
C HIS A 434 19.02 27.04 7.24
N PHE A 435 19.97 26.27 6.72
CA PHE A 435 20.87 25.46 7.54
C PHE A 435 21.82 26.32 8.38
N HIS A 436 22.40 27.38 7.81
CA HIS A 436 23.24 28.35 8.54
C HIS A 436 22.44 29.10 9.62
N SER A 437 21.18 29.44 9.33
CA SER A 437 20.27 30.11 10.26
C SER A 437 19.63 29.19 11.30
N ASN A 438 19.87 27.87 11.21
CA ASN A 438 19.26 26.83 12.03
C ASN A 438 17.71 26.83 12.00
N GLN A 439 17.12 27.25 10.88
CA GLN A 439 15.67 27.38 10.66
C GLN A 439 15.07 26.08 10.12
N ILE A 440 15.07 25.02 10.95
CA ILE A 440 14.61 23.68 10.52
C ILE A 440 13.13 23.67 10.10
N THR A 441 12.30 24.53 10.67
CA THR A 441 10.87 24.65 10.30
C THR A 441 10.70 25.08 8.84
N ALA A 442 11.42 26.10 8.39
CA ALA A 442 11.38 26.56 7.00
C ALA A 442 11.94 25.52 6.02
N ILE A 443 12.99 24.78 6.41
CA ILE A 443 13.48 23.61 5.65
C ILE A 443 12.39 22.56 5.54
N SER A 444 11.71 22.26 6.64
CA SER A 444 10.62 21.29 6.68
C SER A 444 9.47 21.70 5.76
N GLU A 445 9.07 22.98 5.77
CA GLU A 445 8.03 23.51 4.90
C GLU A 445 8.42 23.42 3.42
N LEU A 446 9.65 23.83 3.06
CA LEU A 446 10.16 23.75 1.69
C LEU A 446 10.21 22.31 1.19
N VAL A 447 10.71 21.39 2.01
CA VAL A 447 10.80 19.96 1.68
C VAL A 447 9.40 19.34 1.55
N CYS A 448 8.48 19.65 2.47
CA CYS A 448 7.10 19.14 2.41
C CYS A 448 6.34 19.69 1.20
N SER A 449 6.56 20.96 0.86
CA SER A 449 5.98 21.60 -0.33
C SER A 449 6.47 20.93 -1.62
N THR A 450 7.78 20.69 -1.72
CA THR A 450 8.40 20.06 -2.91
C THR A 450 8.01 18.59 -3.06
N LEU A 451 7.95 17.83 -1.96
CA LEU A 451 7.50 16.42 -1.99
C LEU A 451 5.97 16.27 -2.13
N ALA A 452 5.23 17.37 -1.95
CA ALA A 452 3.77 17.41 -1.86
C ALA A 452 3.22 16.44 -0.80
N MET A 453 3.87 16.39 0.38
CA MET A 453 3.45 15.57 1.53
C MET A 453 3.98 16.13 2.84
N LYS A 454 3.25 15.93 3.94
CA LYS A 454 3.67 16.39 5.27
C LYS A 454 4.48 15.30 5.98
N ILE A 455 5.78 15.52 6.14
CA ILE A 455 6.68 14.61 6.85
C ILE A 455 7.36 15.37 8.01
N PRO A 456 7.38 14.82 9.23
CA PRO A 456 8.08 15.47 10.34
C PRO A 456 9.59 15.36 10.18
N ILE A 457 10.27 16.48 9.93
CA ILE A 457 11.75 16.56 9.92
C ILE A 457 12.24 16.96 11.30
N ARG A 458 13.04 16.11 11.94
CA ARG A 458 13.57 16.36 13.29
C ARG A 458 14.93 17.06 13.22
N PRO A 459 15.20 18.10 14.04
CA PRO A 459 16.48 18.83 14.03
C PRO A 459 17.72 17.93 14.18
N ASN A 460 17.69 16.98 15.12
CA ASN A 460 18.83 16.08 15.37
C ASN A 460 19.14 15.15 14.20
N SER A 461 18.14 14.87 13.37
CA SER A 461 18.27 13.94 12.26
C SER A 461 18.91 14.57 11.02
N THR A 462 18.91 15.91 10.95
CA THR A 462 19.48 16.68 9.84
C THR A 462 20.91 17.19 10.11
N ASN A 463 21.55 16.79 11.22
CA ASN A 463 22.86 17.34 11.59
C ASN A 463 23.97 17.06 10.57
N ARG A 464 24.02 15.85 10.00
CA ARG A 464 25.02 15.49 8.99
C ARG A 464 24.80 16.24 7.68
N ILE A 465 23.58 16.21 7.16
CA ILE A 465 23.27 16.97 5.94
C ILE A 465 23.47 18.47 6.15
N LYS A 466 23.20 18.99 7.36
CA LYS A 466 23.53 20.37 7.72
C LYS A 466 25.03 20.62 7.63
N GLN A 467 25.88 19.75 8.17
CA GLN A 467 27.34 19.87 8.06
C GLN A 467 27.80 19.86 6.60
N VAL A 468 27.29 18.94 5.78
CA VAL A 468 27.57 18.89 4.34
C VAL A 468 27.21 20.23 3.66
N PHE A 469 26.04 20.79 3.95
CA PHE A 469 25.62 22.07 3.38
C PHE A 469 26.46 23.26 3.89
N THR A 470 26.76 23.33 5.19
CA THR A 470 27.38 24.51 5.79
C THR A 470 28.90 24.50 5.78
N GLN A 471 29.54 23.34 5.74
CA GLN A 471 30.99 23.16 5.81
C GLN A 471 31.59 22.77 4.45
N ASP A 472 30.98 21.83 3.73
CA ASP A 472 31.60 21.24 2.54
C ASP A 472 31.17 21.89 1.22
N LEU A 473 29.90 22.30 1.10
CA LEU A 473 29.34 22.83 -0.14
C LEU A 473 29.25 24.36 -0.15
N PHE A 474 28.55 24.91 0.83
CA PHE A 474 28.24 26.34 0.91
C PHE A 474 28.76 26.89 2.23
N THR A 475 30.07 27.11 2.29
CA THR A 475 30.70 27.80 3.43
C THR A 475 30.04 29.17 3.68
N GLU A 476 30.14 29.66 4.92
CA GLU A 476 29.60 30.98 5.30
C GLU A 476 30.06 32.08 4.32
N GLN A 477 31.28 31.99 3.79
CA GLN A 477 31.83 32.87 2.77
C GLN A 477 31.09 32.81 1.43
N VAL A 478 30.86 31.60 0.89
CA VAL A 478 30.19 31.42 -0.41
C VAL A 478 28.75 31.91 -0.31
N VAL A 479 28.04 31.55 0.76
CA VAL A 479 26.67 32.01 1.01
C VAL A 479 26.59 33.52 1.12
N ALA A 480 27.49 34.15 1.89
CA ALA A 480 27.53 35.61 1.99
C ALA A 480 27.76 36.28 0.63
N SER A 481 28.67 35.75 -0.20
CA SER A 481 28.96 36.31 -1.53
C SER A 481 27.78 36.22 -2.50
N HIS A 482 27.02 35.12 -2.44
CA HIS A 482 25.84 34.91 -3.28
C HIS A 482 24.59 35.63 -2.77
N ALA A 483 24.47 35.81 -1.46
CA ALA A 483 23.34 36.48 -0.81
C ALA A 483 23.10 37.90 -1.36
N VAL A 484 24.17 38.64 -1.72
CA VAL A 484 24.07 39.99 -2.33
C VAL A 484 23.37 39.97 -3.71
N ARG A 485 23.41 38.83 -4.42
CA ARG A 485 22.83 38.67 -5.77
C ARG A 485 21.37 38.23 -5.74
N VAL A 486 20.86 37.80 -4.59
CA VAL A 486 19.45 37.40 -4.42
C VAL A 486 18.56 38.61 -4.68
N PRO A 487 17.47 38.50 -5.45
CA PRO A 487 16.57 39.62 -5.65
C PRO A 487 15.93 40.08 -4.33
N VAL A 488 15.67 41.38 -4.24
CA VAL A 488 14.88 41.96 -3.14
C VAL A 488 13.43 41.48 -3.25
N THR A 489 12.77 41.31 -2.12
CA THR A 489 11.34 40.98 -2.08
C THR A 489 10.54 42.22 -2.50
N PRO A 490 9.82 42.18 -3.64
CA PRO A 490 9.00 43.29 -4.10
C PRO A 490 7.77 43.46 -3.20
N ASN A 491 7.35 44.71 -3.00
CA ASN A 491 6.16 45.08 -2.22
C ASN A 491 6.10 44.47 -0.80
N LEU A 492 7.23 44.38 -0.11
CA LEU A 492 7.32 43.75 1.21
C LEU A 492 6.42 44.47 2.22
N ASN A 493 5.43 43.76 2.78
CA ASN A 493 4.50 44.28 3.78
C ASN A 493 4.21 43.23 4.88
N ALA A 494 3.59 43.63 5.99
CA ALA A 494 3.33 42.79 7.16
C ALA A 494 2.40 41.59 6.91
N ASN A 495 1.66 41.57 5.80
CA ASN A 495 0.77 40.47 5.44
C ASN A 495 1.48 39.37 4.65
N ILE A 496 2.70 39.60 4.18
CA ILE A 496 3.50 38.57 3.50
C ILE A 496 4.04 37.62 4.57
N SER A 497 3.52 36.39 4.56
CA SER A 497 3.96 35.30 5.42
C SER A 497 4.95 34.37 4.69
N GLY A 498 5.79 33.68 5.46
CA GLY A 498 6.81 32.77 4.95
C GLY A 498 8.23 33.32 5.09
N TYR A 499 9.22 32.48 4.78
CA TYR A 499 10.63 32.84 4.92
C TYR A 499 11.18 33.45 3.63
N LEU A 500 11.22 34.79 3.61
CA LEU A 500 11.66 35.62 2.49
C LEU A 500 13.19 35.80 2.48
N SER A 501 13.75 36.23 1.35
CA SER A 501 15.17 36.60 1.21
C SER A 501 15.61 37.64 2.25
N VAL A 502 14.71 38.48 2.75
CA VAL A 502 14.98 39.45 3.82
C VAL A 502 15.36 38.79 5.15
N HIS A 503 14.73 37.67 5.50
CA HIS A 503 15.06 36.92 6.71
C HIS A 503 16.44 36.26 6.61
N CYS A 504 16.79 35.78 5.42
CA CYS A 504 18.13 35.27 5.09
C CYS A 504 19.21 36.33 5.36
N ILE A 505 19.03 37.53 4.78
CA ILE A 505 20.00 38.63 4.91
C ILE A 505 20.10 39.11 6.35
N HIS A 506 18.97 39.25 7.04
CA HIS A 506 18.94 39.60 8.46
C HIS A 506 19.76 38.61 9.31
N GLN A 507 19.61 37.31 9.10
CA GLN A 507 20.36 36.33 9.86
C GLN A 507 21.86 36.34 9.53
N LEU A 508 22.23 36.45 8.25
CA LEU A 508 23.65 36.53 7.84
C LEU A 508 24.33 37.80 8.39
N LEU A 509 23.59 38.91 8.49
CA LEU A 509 24.05 40.12 9.18
C LEU A 509 24.21 39.88 10.69
N LYS A 510 23.25 39.19 11.32
CA LYS A 510 23.31 38.85 12.74
C LYS A 510 24.51 37.94 13.08
N SER A 511 24.87 36.99 12.19
CA SER A 511 26.06 36.15 12.35
C SER A 511 27.39 36.86 11.99
N ARG A 512 27.31 38.12 11.55
CA ARG A 512 28.42 38.94 11.03
C ARG A 512 29.12 38.32 9.82
N ALA A 513 28.45 37.45 9.06
CA ALA A 513 29.02 36.75 7.89
C ALA A 513 29.60 37.72 6.86
N PHE A 514 28.84 38.77 6.51
CA PHE A 514 29.25 39.78 5.53
C PHE A 514 30.52 40.54 5.97
N LEU A 515 30.64 40.81 7.28
CA LEU A 515 31.76 41.55 7.86
C LEU A 515 33.01 40.68 7.96
N LYS A 516 32.87 39.43 8.41
CA LYS A 516 33.95 38.43 8.47
C LYS A 516 34.57 38.18 7.09
N HIS A 517 33.73 38.09 6.06
CA HIS A 517 34.15 37.72 4.70
C HIS A 517 34.28 38.91 3.74
N LYS A 518 34.20 40.15 4.23
CA LYS A 518 34.39 41.38 3.43
C LYS A 518 33.45 41.48 2.22
N VAL A 519 32.17 41.18 2.42
CA VAL A 519 31.15 41.22 1.36
C VAL A 519 30.25 42.47 1.51
N PRO A 520 30.17 43.35 0.49
CA PRO A 520 29.36 44.57 0.57
C PRO A 520 27.86 44.28 0.36
N ILE A 521 27.03 44.56 1.36
CA ILE A 521 25.57 44.33 1.33
C ILE A 521 24.72 45.62 1.28
N LYS A 522 25.34 46.81 1.40
CA LYS A 522 24.65 48.12 1.48
C LYS A 522 23.58 48.31 0.40
N LEU A 523 23.95 48.08 -0.87
CA LEU A 523 23.08 48.28 -2.03
C LEU A 523 21.84 47.39 -1.99
N TRP A 524 21.99 46.17 -1.49
CA TRP A 524 20.88 45.22 -1.38
C TRP A 524 19.87 45.71 -0.34
N ILE A 525 20.35 46.11 0.84
CA ILE A 525 19.50 46.62 1.94
C ILE A 525 18.78 47.89 1.49
N TYR A 526 19.49 48.80 0.84
CA TYR A 526 18.90 50.01 0.27
C TYR A 526 17.74 49.68 -0.68
N LYS A 527 17.96 48.79 -1.66
CA LYS A 527 16.92 48.35 -2.59
C LYS A 527 15.75 47.67 -1.87
N GLN A 528 16.00 46.88 -0.83
CA GLN A 528 14.93 46.21 -0.08
C GLN A 528 14.06 47.21 0.69
N ILE A 529 14.67 48.24 1.28
CA ILE A 529 13.94 49.32 1.96
C ILE A 529 13.03 50.04 0.96
N CYS A 530 13.56 50.42 -0.21
CA CYS A 530 12.78 51.09 -1.27
C CYS A 530 11.62 50.24 -1.80
N ASN A 531 11.71 48.91 -1.74
CA ASN A 531 10.68 47.98 -2.18
C ASN A 531 9.73 47.52 -1.06
N SER A 532 9.81 48.13 0.12
CA SER A 532 8.90 47.83 1.25
C SER A 532 7.70 48.78 1.24
N VAL A 533 6.52 48.27 1.58
CA VAL A 533 5.24 48.98 1.53
C VAL A 533 4.54 48.87 2.88
N ARG A 534 3.69 49.86 3.22
CA ARG A 534 2.89 49.82 4.45
C ARG A 534 1.77 48.78 4.36
N PRO A 535 1.44 48.05 5.43
CA PRO A 535 2.08 48.05 6.76
C PRO A 535 3.47 47.41 6.74
N VAL A 536 4.43 47.98 7.49
CA VAL A 536 5.84 47.56 7.46
C VAL A 536 6.00 46.13 8.00
N HIS A 537 6.74 45.29 7.28
CA HIS A 537 7.01 43.93 7.71
C HIS A 537 7.90 43.90 8.98
N PRO A 538 7.60 43.08 10.01
CA PRO A 538 8.27 43.10 11.32
C PRO A 538 9.78 42.83 11.28
N VAL A 539 10.28 42.17 10.23
CA VAL A 539 11.72 41.93 10.04
C VAL A 539 12.49 43.20 9.65
N MET A 540 11.85 44.20 9.05
CA MET A 540 12.54 45.37 8.50
C MET A 540 13.19 46.23 9.57
N PRO A 541 12.52 46.59 10.69
CA PRO A 541 13.17 47.29 11.80
C PRO A 541 14.39 46.53 12.33
N ALA A 542 14.26 45.21 12.55
CA ALA A 542 15.35 44.36 13.04
C ALA A 542 16.53 44.29 12.05
N LEU A 543 16.24 44.21 10.74
CA LEU A 543 17.26 44.24 9.70
C LEU A 543 18.07 45.54 9.72
N ILE A 544 17.39 46.68 9.80
CA ILE A 544 18.02 48.00 9.87
C ILE A 544 18.85 48.11 11.14
N GLU A 545 18.31 47.69 12.29
CA GLU A 545 19.02 47.70 13.57
C GLU A 545 20.32 46.90 13.51
N VAL A 546 20.28 45.66 13.00
CA VAL A 546 21.48 44.81 12.88
C VAL A 546 22.47 45.40 11.88
N TYR A 547 22.01 45.99 10.77
CA TYR A 547 22.88 46.67 9.82
C TYR A 547 23.58 47.87 10.46
N VAL A 548 22.85 48.72 11.18
CA VAL A 548 23.40 49.86 11.91
C VAL A 548 24.39 49.39 12.99
N ASN A 549 24.05 48.35 13.74
CA ASN A 549 24.96 47.75 14.71
C ASN A 549 26.25 47.20 14.07
N SER A 550 26.18 46.72 12.83
CA SER A 550 27.36 46.28 12.08
C SER A 550 28.28 47.43 11.65
N LEU A 551 27.76 48.67 11.58
CA LEU A 551 28.52 49.88 11.32
C LEU A 551 29.19 50.42 12.59
N ILE A 552 28.47 50.34 13.72
CA ILE A 552 28.87 51.00 14.98
C ILE A 552 29.76 50.12 15.87
N VAL A 553 29.49 48.81 15.96
CA VAL A 553 30.12 47.95 16.97
C VAL A 553 31.45 47.36 16.46
N PRO A 554 32.60 47.66 17.09
CA PRO A 554 33.89 47.07 16.72
C PRO A 554 33.90 45.56 16.92
N ASN A 555 34.73 44.85 16.15
CA ASN A 555 34.94 43.41 16.31
C ASN A 555 35.50 43.12 17.73
N PRO A 556 34.95 42.20 18.54
CA PRO A 556 35.43 41.91 19.90
C PRO A 556 36.88 41.40 19.99
N LEU A 557 37.54 41.16 18.84
CA LEU A 557 38.93 40.69 18.75
C LEU A 557 40.00 41.81 18.66
N GLY A 558 39.66 43.07 18.96
CA GLY A 558 40.65 44.09 19.31
C GLY A 558 41.69 44.49 18.25
N LYS A 559 41.50 44.15 16.98
CA LYS A 559 42.37 44.65 15.90
C LYS A 559 41.82 45.97 15.35
N VAL A 560 42.51 47.04 15.70
CA VAL A 560 42.20 48.48 15.48
C VAL A 560 42.29 48.92 14.00
N ASN A 561 42.29 48.00 13.02
CA ASN A 561 42.23 48.34 11.60
C ASN A 561 41.08 47.58 10.93
N VAL A 562 39.85 47.97 11.23
CA VAL A 562 38.68 47.49 10.47
C VAL A 562 38.30 48.63 9.53
N ASP A 563 38.73 48.54 8.27
CA ASP A 563 38.02 49.19 7.18
C ASP A 563 36.54 48.84 7.38
N HIS A 564 35.72 49.83 7.76
CA HIS A 564 34.27 49.66 7.82
C HIS A 564 33.79 49.43 6.38
N MET A 565 33.83 48.16 5.93
CA MET A 565 33.48 47.74 4.58
C MET A 565 32.04 48.11 4.23
N HIS A 566 31.16 48.14 5.24
CA HIS A 566 29.82 48.68 5.12
C HIS A 566 29.89 50.20 5.28
N LYS A 567 29.47 50.93 4.23
CA LYS A 567 29.35 52.38 4.29
C LYS A 567 27.98 52.76 4.84
N PRO A 568 27.87 53.85 5.62
CA PRO A 568 26.58 54.42 5.97
C PRO A 568 25.80 54.79 4.70
N PHE A 569 24.47 54.88 4.83
CA PHE A 569 23.65 55.51 3.79
C PHE A 569 24.03 56.99 3.70
N SER A 570 24.11 57.51 2.48
CA SER A 570 24.31 58.93 2.20
C SER A 570 23.02 59.70 2.50
N GLU A 571 23.14 61.00 2.76
CA GLU A 571 22.00 61.88 3.02
C GLU A 571 20.97 61.82 1.88
N THR A 572 21.43 61.77 0.63
CA THR A 572 20.58 61.62 -0.56
C THR A 572 19.87 60.27 -0.62
N GLU A 573 20.51 59.18 -0.18
CA GLU A 573 19.87 57.86 -0.11
C GLU A 573 18.80 57.84 0.99
N ILE A 574 19.05 58.49 2.12
CA ILE A 574 18.09 58.58 3.23
C ILE A 574 16.86 59.42 2.85
N LEU A 575 17.05 60.53 2.14
CA LEU A 575 15.96 61.38 1.65
C LEU A 575 15.07 60.71 0.58
N HIS A 576 15.57 59.66 -0.08
CA HIS A 576 14.83 58.92 -1.10
C HIS A 576 13.97 57.77 -0.54
N ILE A 577 14.32 57.28 0.65
CA ILE A 577 13.56 56.26 1.39
C ILE A 577 12.34 56.92 2.03
#